data_AF-V3ZGS7-F1
#
_entry.id   AF-V3ZGS7-F1
#
_cell.length_a   1.000
_cell.length_b   1.000
_cell.length_c   1.000
_cell.angle_alpha   90.00
_cell.angle_beta   90.00
_cell.angle_gamma   90.00
#
_symmetry.space_group_name_H-M   'P 1'
#
loop_
_entity.id
_entity.type
_entity.pdbx_description
1 polymer ?
#
loop_
_entity_poly.entity_id
_entity_poly.type
_entity_poly.pdbx_seq_one_letter_code
_entity_poly.pdbx_strand_id
1 'polypeptide(L)'
;MVLPSVLSSARHVVRQECRRNIGFTAVALQQAKLDPIQQLFVNKIREYAQKKKSAGGKLVDAGPDTEKLLGEQLEKLQRNYGGTDAELSKFPAFSFNDPKIEDSKVERKQ
;
A
#
# COMPACT_ATOMS: atom_id res chain seq x y z
N MET A 1 16.21 10.80 60.80
CA MET A 1 14.77 10.51 61.00
C MET A 1 13.90 10.78 59.76
N VAL A 2 14.48 11.06 58.57
CA VAL A 2 13.71 11.56 57.40
C VAL A 2 13.38 10.49 56.36
N LEU A 3 14.12 9.36 56.34
CA LEU A 3 13.89 8.24 55.42
C LEU A 3 12.51 7.55 55.54
N PRO A 4 11.99 7.21 56.74
CA PRO A 4 10.72 6.48 56.84
C PRO A 4 9.50 7.32 56.44
N SER A 5 9.54 8.63 56.68
CA SER A 5 8.49 9.58 56.30
C SER A 5 8.43 9.83 54.78
N VAL A 6 9.59 9.91 54.12
CA VAL A 6 9.67 10.05 52.66
C VAL A 6 9.18 8.76 51.97
N LEU A 7 9.53 7.59 52.49
CA LEU A 7 9.08 6.31 51.94
C LEU A 7 7.56 6.12 52.08
N SER A 8 6.99 6.53 53.23
CA SER A 8 5.54 6.52 53.45
C SER A 8 4.81 7.45 52.48
N SER A 9 5.34 8.65 52.26
CA SER A 9 4.78 9.64 51.34
C SER A 9 4.85 9.16 49.88
N ALA A 10 5.99 8.60 49.47
CA ALA A 10 6.16 8.01 48.15
C ALA A 10 5.19 6.85 47.90
N ARG A 11 4.99 5.97 48.90
CA ARG A 11 4.00 4.89 48.81
C ARG A 11 2.58 5.43 48.64
N HIS A 12 2.25 6.55 49.28
CA HIS A 12 0.94 7.18 49.16
C HIS A 12 0.71 7.74 47.75
N VAL A 13 1.71 8.44 47.20
CA VAL A 13 1.67 8.98 45.83
C VAL A 13 1.54 7.85 44.81
N VAL A 14 2.40 6.82 44.89
CA VAL A 14 2.34 5.66 43.99
C VAL A 14 0.98 4.95 44.08
N ARG A 15 0.46 4.75 45.29
CA ARG A 15 -0.86 4.11 45.48
C ARG A 15 -1.99 4.96 44.92
N GLN A 16 -1.90 6.28 45.01
CA GLN A 16 -2.89 7.21 44.48
C GLN A 16 -2.88 7.22 42.94
N GLU A 17 -1.70 7.28 42.32
CA GLU A 17 -1.56 7.22 40.87
C GLU A 17 -2.04 5.86 40.33
N CYS A 18 -1.63 4.74 40.95
CA CYS A 18 -2.10 3.42 40.56
C CYS A 18 -3.63 3.24 40.74
N ARG A 19 -4.25 3.84 41.78
CA ARG A 19 -5.72 3.79 41.96
C ARG A 19 -6.47 4.65 40.96
N ARG A 20 -5.90 5.79 40.53
CA ARG A 20 -6.54 6.68 39.54
C ARG A 20 -6.36 6.16 38.11
N ASN A 21 -5.30 5.43 37.83
CA ASN A 21 -5.00 4.89 36.50
C ASN A 21 -5.50 3.44 36.27
N ILE A 22 -6.37 2.89 37.14
CA ILE A 22 -6.87 1.51 37.04
C ILE A 22 -7.47 1.22 35.65
N GLY A 23 -8.17 2.20 35.05
CA GLY A 23 -8.76 2.07 33.72
C GLY A 23 -7.72 1.92 32.60
N PHE A 24 -6.56 2.58 32.71
CA PHE A 24 -5.47 2.43 31.75
C PHE A 24 -4.73 1.09 31.92
N THR A 25 -4.55 0.64 33.17
CA THR A 25 -4.05 -0.73 33.42
C THR A 25 -5.01 -1.80 32.92
N ALA A 26 -6.33 -1.58 32.90
CA ALA A 26 -7.28 -2.53 32.32
C ALA A 26 -7.02 -2.73 30.82
N VAL A 27 -6.84 -1.65 30.06
CA VAL A 27 -6.50 -1.69 28.62
C VAL A 27 -5.12 -2.30 28.39
N ALA A 28 -4.13 -1.98 29.23
CA ALA A 28 -2.80 -2.56 29.16
C ALA A 28 -2.81 -4.08 29.45
N LEU A 29 -3.64 -4.54 30.38
CA LEU A 29 -3.87 -5.96 30.68
C LEU A 29 -4.80 -6.64 29.65
N GLN A 30 -5.63 -5.89 28.93
CA GLN A 30 -6.52 -6.39 27.87
C GLN A 30 -5.76 -6.82 26.62
N GLN A 31 -4.55 -6.31 26.41
CA GLN A 31 -3.63 -6.84 25.39
C GLN A 31 -3.40 -8.35 25.54
N ALA A 32 -3.56 -8.90 26.75
CA ALA A 32 -3.46 -10.33 27.02
C ALA A 32 -4.78 -11.11 26.81
N LYS A 33 -5.90 -10.43 26.56
CA LYS A 33 -7.24 -10.99 26.33
C LYS A 33 -7.91 -10.34 25.12
N LEU A 34 -7.24 -10.33 23.97
CA LEU A 34 -7.93 -10.07 22.71
C LEU A 34 -8.88 -11.24 22.44
N ASP A 35 -10.09 -10.94 21.97
CA ASP A 35 -11.00 -11.97 21.45
C ASP A 35 -10.28 -12.75 20.33
N PRO A 36 -10.41 -14.09 20.25
CA PRO A 36 -9.71 -14.90 19.26
C PRO A 36 -9.78 -14.36 17.83
N ILE A 37 -10.91 -13.76 17.42
CA ILE A 37 -11.06 -13.17 16.08
C ILE A 37 -10.18 -11.94 15.90
N GLN A 38 -10.15 -11.04 16.89
CA GLN A 38 -9.29 -9.86 16.86
C GLN A 38 -7.81 -10.24 16.88
N GLN A 39 -7.45 -11.25 17.67
CA GLN A 39 -6.09 -11.79 17.71
C GLN A 39 -5.67 -12.36 16.35
N LEU A 40 -6.55 -13.11 15.68
CA LEU A 40 -6.31 -13.63 14.33
C LEU A 40 -6.07 -12.49 13.33
N PHE A 41 -6.89 -11.43 13.37
CA PHE A 41 -6.72 -10.28 12.49
C PHE A 41 -5.37 -9.59 12.68
N VAL A 42 -5.01 -9.31 13.93
CA VAL A 42 -3.71 -8.71 14.28
C VAL A 42 -2.55 -9.61 13.85
N ASN A 43 -2.67 -10.92 14.05
CA ASN A 43 -1.66 -11.89 13.61
C ASN A 43 -1.49 -11.87 12.09
N LYS A 44 -2.59 -11.81 11.32
CA LYS A 44 -2.53 -11.75 9.86
C LYS A 44 -1.93 -10.44 9.34
N ILE A 45 -2.22 -9.31 10.01
CA ILE A 45 -1.54 -8.04 9.70
C ILE A 45 -0.04 -8.16 9.92
N ARG A 46 0.38 -8.70 11.07
CA ARG A 46 1.80 -8.86 11.40
C ARG A 46 2.51 -9.81 10.43
N GLU A 47 1.87 -10.94 10.11
CA GLU A 47 2.37 -11.92 9.14
C GLU A 47 2.57 -11.27 7.78
N TYR A 48 1.56 -10.57 7.26
CA TYR A 48 1.68 -9.86 5.99
C TYR A 48 2.73 -8.75 6.03
N ALA A 49 2.82 -7.99 7.13
CA ALA A 49 3.83 -6.94 7.28
C ALA A 49 5.27 -7.51 7.24
N GLN A 50 5.50 -8.69 7.81
CA GLN A 50 6.77 -9.39 7.70
C GLN A 50 7.03 -9.83 6.25
N LYS A 51 6.06 -10.50 5.62
CA LYS A 51 6.18 -10.93 4.22
C LYS A 51 6.43 -9.76 3.26
N LYS A 52 5.75 -8.64 3.44
CA LYS A 52 5.94 -7.39 2.68
C LYS A 52 7.34 -6.83 2.85
N LYS A 53 7.88 -6.81 4.07
CA LYS A 53 9.26 -6.38 4.33
C LYS A 53 10.26 -7.29 3.63
N SER A 54 10.07 -8.61 3.72
CA SER A 54 10.92 -9.60 3.06
C SER A 54 10.87 -9.51 1.54
N ALA A 55 9.71 -9.20 0.96
CA ALA A 55 9.54 -9.04 -0.48
C ALA A 55 10.24 -7.78 -1.04
N GLY A 56 10.63 -6.82 -0.19
CA GLY A 56 11.48 -5.69 -0.60
C GLY A 56 10.89 -4.80 -1.70
N GLY A 57 9.55 -4.70 -1.78
CA GLY A 57 8.86 -3.94 -2.83
C GLY A 57 8.42 -4.78 -4.03
N LYS A 58 8.80 -6.07 -4.08
CA LYS A 58 8.23 -7.03 -5.02
C LYS A 58 6.86 -7.52 -4.53
N LEU A 59 6.16 -8.21 -5.42
CA LEU A 59 4.89 -8.86 -5.10
C LEU A 59 5.10 -9.89 -3.98
N VAL A 60 4.29 -9.77 -2.92
CA VAL A 60 4.34 -10.67 -1.77
C VAL A 60 3.89 -12.07 -2.20
N ASP A 61 4.67 -13.08 -1.81
CA ASP A 61 4.42 -14.49 -2.14
C ASP A 61 4.31 -14.78 -3.66
N ALA A 62 4.91 -13.93 -4.51
CA ALA A 62 4.94 -14.19 -5.96
C ALA A 62 5.87 -15.35 -6.30
N GLY A 63 5.31 -16.36 -6.98
CA GLY A 63 6.07 -17.46 -7.55
C GLY A 63 6.58 -17.15 -8.97
N PRO A 64 7.40 -18.04 -9.54
CA PRO A 64 7.93 -17.87 -10.90
C PRO A 64 6.83 -17.82 -11.96
N ASP A 65 5.70 -18.49 -11.74
CA ASP A 65 4.56 -18.47 -12.67
C ASP A 65 3.86 -17.11 -12.70
N THR A 66 3.76 -16.44 -11.54
CA THR A 66 3.17 -15.10 -11.44
C THR A 66 4.04 -14.05 -12.12
N GLU A 67 5.38 -14.14 -11.95
CA GLU A 67 6.31 -13.23 -12.62
C GLU A 67 6.31 -13.42 -14.14
N LYS A 68 6.21 -14.67 -14.62
CA LYS A 68 6.05 -14.96 -16.05
C LYS A 68 4.75 -14.37 -16.61
N LEU A 69 3.63 -14.60 -15.93
CA LEU A 69 2.33 -14.06 -16.33
C LEU A 69 2.34 -12.52 -16.38
N LEU A 70 3.01 -11.87 -15.42
CA LEU A 70 3.21 -10.42 -15.44
C LEU A 70 3.99 -9.99 -16.69
N GLY A 71 5.09 -10.68 -17.02
CA GLY A 71 5.87 -10.41 -18.22
C GLY A 71 5.06 -10.59 -19.52
N GLU A 72 4.30 -11.68 -19.63
CA GLU A 72 3.43 -11.93 -20.79
C GLU A 72 2.34 -10.86 -20.94
N GLN A 73 1.78 -10.39 -19.83
CA GLN A 73 0.79 -9.31 -19.85
C GLN A 73 1.41 -7.99 -20.30
N LEU A 74 2.61 -7.66 -19.82
CA LEU A 74 3.34 -6.47 -20.24
C LEU A 74 3.70 -6.52 -21.73
N GLU A 75 4.14 -7.67 -22.26
CA GLU A 75 4.43 -7.83 -23.68
C GLU A 75 3.18 -7.64 -24.56
N LYS A 76 2.03 -8.20 -24.13
CA LYS A 76 0.75 -8.01 -24.82
C LYS A 76 0.35 -6.54 -24.84
N LEU A 77 0.52 -5.82 -23.73
CA LEU A 77 0.24 -4.38 -23.66
C LEU A 77 1.16 -3.61 -24.61
N GLN A 78 2.46 -3.89 -24.60
CA GLN A 78 3.42 -3.24 -25.49
C GLN A 78 3.11 -3.49 -26.97
N ARG A 79 2.68 -4.71 -27.32
CA ARG A 79 2.27 -5.06 -28.69
C ARG A 79 1.01 -4.30 -29.14
N ASN A 80 0.02 -4.16 -28.27
CA ASN A 80 -1.27 -3.57 -28.62
C ASN A 80 -1.23 -2.04 -28.64
N TYR A 81 -0.52 -1.42 -27.70
CA TYR A 81 -0.52 0.04 -27.54
C TYR A 81 0.74 0.70 -28.09
N GLY A 82 1.79 -0.08 -28.37
CA GLY A 82 3.08 0.44 -28.80
C GLY A 82 3.74 1.30 -27.71
N GLY A 83 4.98 1.71 -27.95
CA GLY A 83 5.70 2.61 -27.07
C GLY A 83 6.54 1.91 -26.00
N THR A 84 7.76 2.40 -25.80
CA THR A 84 8.56 2.14 -24.60
C THR A 84 8.06 2.98 -23.44
N ASP A 85 8.44 2.63 -22.21
CA ASP A 85 8.02 3.35 -20.99
C ASP A 85 8.30 4.87 -21.06
N ALA A 86 9.40 5.24 -21.73
CA ALA A 86 9.79 6.63 -21.98
C ALA A 86 8.93 7.34 -23.04
N GLU A 87 8.36 6.61 -23.99
CA GLU A 87 7.46 7.14 -25.03
C GLU A 87 6.04 7.27 -24.48
N LEU A 88 5.57 6.31 -23.68
CA LEU A 88 4.27 6.38 -23.00
C LEU A 88 4.20 7.51 -21.98
N SER A 89 5.34 7.91 -21.42
CA SER A 89 5.44 9.05 -20.51
C SER A 89 5.33 10.40 -21.23
N LYS A 90 5.46 10.44 -22.56
CA LYS A 90 5.40 11.68 -23.35
C LYS A 90 4.12 11.72 -24.17
N PHE A 91 3.43 12.84 -24.10
CA PHE A 91 2.25 13.06 -24.93
C PHE A 91 2.65 13.16 -26.42
N PRO A 92 1.90 12.52 -27.35
CA PRO A 92 2.25 12.53 -28.76
C PRO A 92 2.09 13.91 -29.39
N ALA A 93 3.02 14.25 -30.28
CA ALA A 93 2.87 15.41 -31.15
C ALA A 93 2.07 15.01 -32.40
N PHE A 94 0.95 15.68 -32.63
CA PHE A 94 0.11 15.43 -33.81
C PHE A 94 0.59 16.31 -34.97
N SER A 95 0.88 15.67 -36.11
CA SER A 95 1.11 16.35 -37.38
C SER A 95 -0.01 15.96 -38.35
N PHE A 96 -0.74 16.94 -38.82
CA PHE A 96 -1.83 16.75 -39.78
C PHE A 96 -1.32 17.13 -41.16
N ASN A 97 -1.37 16.19 -42.11
CA ASN A 97 -1.09 16.49 -43.51
C ASN A 97 -2.39 16.93 -44.19
N ASP A 98 -2.31 17.95 -45.04
CA ASP A 98 -3.47 18.43 -45.77
C ASP A 98 -4.02 17.33 -46.70
N PRO A 99 -5.36 17.17 -46.78
CA PRO A 99 -5.96 16.18 -47.65
C PRO A 99 -5.68 16.54 -49.12
N LYS A 100 -5.24 15.55 -49.90
CA LYS A 100 -5.03 15.72 -51.34
C LYS A 100 -6.39 15.74 -52.03
N ILE A 101 -6.81 16.91 -52.50
CA ILE A 101 -8.05 17.08 -53.27
C ILE A 101 -7.75 16.64 -54.70
N GLU A 102 -8.35 15.51 -55.12
CA GLU A 102 -8.32 15.07 -56.52
C GLU A 102 -9.47 15.78 -57.27
N ASP A 103 -9.11 16.61 -58.26
CA ASP A 103 -10.10 17.32 -59.09
C ASP A 103 -10.86 16.32 -59.98
N SER A 104 -12.08 15.96 -59.59
CA SER A 104 -12.98 15.20 -60.46
C SER A 104 -13.41 16.07 -61.64
N LYS A 105 -12.92 15.71 -62.84
CA LYS A 105 -13.30 16.39 -64.09
C LYS A 105 -14.76 16.08 -64.40
N VAL A 106 -15.67 16.99 -64.03
CA VAL A 106 -17.10 16.90 -64.38
C VAL A 106 -17.24 17.17 -65.89
N GLU A 107 -17.31 16.12 -66.70
CA GLU A 107 -17.67 16.24 -68.12
C GLU A 107 -19.14 16.68 -68.23
N ARG A 108 -19.37 17.96 -68.52
CA ARG A 108 -20.68 18.44 -68.96
C ARG A 108 -20.91 17.96 -70.39
N LYS A 109 -21.74 16.93 -70.55
CA LYS A 109 -22.27 16.54 -71.87
C LYS A 109 -23.09 17.71 -72.43
N GLN A 110 -22.66 18.23 -73.59
CA GLN A 110 -23.45 19.12 -74.45
C GLN A 110 -24.48 18.30 -75.23
#